data_AF-A0A235CL25-F1
#
_entry.id   AF-A0A235CL25-F1
#
_cell.length_a   1.000
_cell.length_b   1.000
_cell.length_c   1.000
_cell.angle_alpha   90.00
_cell.angle_beta   90.00
_cell.angle_gamma   90.00
#
_symmetry.space_group_name_H-M   'P 1'
#
loop_
_entity.id
_entity.type
_entity.pdbx_description
1 polymer ?
#
loop_
_entity_poly.entity_id
_entity_poly.type
_entity_poly.pdbx_seq_one_letter_code
_entity_poly.pdbx_strand_id
1 'polypeptide(L)' 'MSEPSNNQQVTVVNIKMPFISMVIFMVKFAIASIPAFLILSVIFGLLAMVFGGIFHGMGMMDSY' A
#
# COMPACT_ATOMS: atom_id res chain seq x y z
N MET A 1 19.05 11.72 -43.07
CA MET A 1 17.59 11.46 -43.08
C MET A 1 17.31 10.50 -41.93
N SER A 2 16.70 10.97 -40.84
CA SER A 2 16.39 10.17 -39.65
C SER A 2 14.87 10.02 -39.57
N GLU A 3 14.38 8.80 -39.75
CA GLU A 3 12.96 8.43 -39.71
C GLU A 3 12.35 8.79 -38.34
N PRO A 4 11.21 9.50 -38.29
CA PRO A 4 10.54 9.77 -37.03
C PRO A 4 9.95 8.47 -36.48
N SER A 5 10.40 8.04 -35.31
CA SER A 5 9.84 6.91 -34.58
C SER A 5 8.36 7.17 -34.29
N ASN A 6 7.49 6.43 -34.99
CA ASN A 6 6.05 6.48 -34.82
C ASN A 6 5.65 5.85 -33.48
N ASN A 7 5.65 6.66 -32.42
CA ASN A 7 5.15 6.26 -31.11
C ASN A 7 3.63 6.15 -31.17
N GLN A 8 3.14 4.93 -31.38
CA GLN A 8 1.70 4.66 -31.44
C GLN A 8 1.10 4.71 -30.03
N GLN A 9 0.60 5.88 -29.65
CA GLN A 9 -0.12 6.07 -28.40
C GLN A 9 -1.48 5.37 -28.49
N VAL A 10 -1.59 4.18 -27.91
CA VAL A 10 -2.84 3.43 -27.82
C VAL A 10 -3.52 3.77 -26.49
N THR A 11 -4.56 4.61 -26.56
CA THR A 11 -5.43 4.88 -25.41
C THR A 11 -6.54 3.82 -25.39
N VAL A 12 -6.38 2.79 -24.55
CA VAL A 12 -7.43 1.79 -24.33
C VAL A 12 -8.49 2.38 -23.40
N VAL A 13 -9.52 2.96 -23.98
CA VAL A 13 -10.72 3.40 -23.27
C VAL A 13 -11.79 2.31 -23.36
N ASN A 14 -12.46 2.03 -22.23
CA ASN A 14 -13.50 1.01 -22.05
C ASN A 14 -12.99 -0.45 -22.09
N ILE A 15 -12.28 -0.86 -21.04
CA ILE A 15 -12.13 -2.28 -20.73
C ILE A 15 -13.52 -2.83 -20.38
N LYS A 16 -14.07 -3.72 -21.22
CA LYS A 16 -15.27 -4.51 -20.86
C LYS A 16 -14.92 -5.41 -19.67
N MET A 17 -15.07 -4.87 -18.46
CA MET A 17 -15.01 -5.61 -17.21
C MET A 17 -16.45 -5.95 -16.81
N PRO A 18 -16.94 -7.17 -17.12
CA PRO A 18 -18.28 -7.56 -16.70
C PRO A 18 -18.36 -7.57 -15.16
N PHE A 19 -19.57 -7.40 -14.64
CA PHE A 19 -19.82 -7.25 -13.20
C PHE A 19 -19.12 -8.33 -12.36
N ILE A 20 -19.18 -9.60 -12.78
CA ILE A 20 -18.55 -10.72 -12.07
C ILE A 20 -17.02 -10.59 -11.99
N SER A 21 -16.35 -10.14 -13.05
CA SER A 21 -14.90 -9.92 -13.02
C SER A 21 -14.51 -8.83 -12.04
N MET A 22 -15.32 -7.76 -11.94
CA MET A 22 -15.12 -6.71 -10.94
C MET A 22 -15.30 -7.24 -9.51
N VAL A 23 -16.33 -8.05 -9.26
CA VAL A 23 -16.59 -8.64 -7.95
C VAL A 23 -15.45 -9.57 -7.54
N ILE A 24 -15.00 -10.45 -8.44
CA ILE A 24 -13.87 -11.34 -8.16
C ILE A 24 -12.60 -10.54 -7.84
N PHE A 25 -12.35 -9.43 -8.54
CA PHE A 25 -11.23 -8.54 -8.22
C PHE A 25 -11.34 -7.98 -6.81
N MET A 26 -12.50 -7.43 -6.44
CA MET A 26 -12.72 -6.88 -5.10
C MET A 26 -12.59 -7.93 -4.00
N VAL A 27 -13.09 -9.15 -4.22
CA VAL A 27 -12.95 -10.27 -3.28
C VAL A 27 -11.47 -10.65 -3.13
N LYS A 28 -10.72 -10.76 -4.23
CA LYS A 28 -9.28 -11.06 -4.18
C LYS A 28 -8.50 -9.96 -3.47
N PHE A 29 -8.85 -8.70 -3.68
CA PHE A 29 -8.23 -7.57 -3.00
C PHE A 29 -8.50 -7.60 -1.49
N ALA A 30 -9.74 -7.86 -1.09
CA ALA A 30 -10.12 -7.98 0.31
C ALA A 30 -9.39 -9.15 1.01
N ILE A 31 -9.33 -10.31 0.38
CA ILE A 31 -8.61 -11.47 0.94
C ILE A 31 -7.11 -11.21 1.02
N ALA A 32 -6.50 -10.57 0.00
CA ALA A 32 -5.09 -10.20 0.00
C ALA A 32 -4.73 -9.20 1.10
N SER A 33 -5.70 -8.43 1.61
CA SER A 33 -5.49 -7.47 2.69
C SER A 33 -5.21 -8.16 4.04
N ILE A 34 -5.64 -9.41 4.24
CA ILE A 34 -5.43 -10.15 5.49
C ILE A 34 -3.93 -10.45 5.71
N PRO A 35 -3.20 -11.07 4.76
CA PRO A 35 -1.74 -11.18 4.85
C PRO A 35 -1.04 -9.84 4.99
N ALA A 36 -1.50 -8.80 4.27
CA ALA A 36 -0.92 -7.47 4.35
C ALA A 36 -1.02 -6.89 5.77
N PHE A 37 -2.15 -7.10 6.45
CA PHE A 37 -2.36 -6.64 7.83
C PHE A 37 -1.37 -7.23 8.84
N LEU A 38 -0.96 -8.49 8.67
CA LEU A 38 0.05 -9.12 9.52
C LEU A 38 1.42 -8.45 9.38
N ILE A 39 1.81 -8.11 8.15
CA ILE A 39 3.07 -7.39 7.90
C ILE A 39 2.97 -5.97 8.48
N LEU A 40 1.82 -5.32 8.27
CA LEU A 40 1.57 -3.97 8.75
C LEU A 40 1.60 -3.89 10.28
N SER A 41 1.04 -4.87 10.98
CA SER A 41 1.04 -4.90 12.45
C SER A 41 2.46 -5.01 13.03
N VAL A 42 3.34 -5.77 12.38
CA VAL A 42 4.76 -5.84 12.76
C VAL A 42 5.45 -4.50 12.56
N ILE A 43 5.24 -3.86 11.40
CA ILE A 43 5.82 -2.53 11.11
C ILE A 43 5.32 -1.50 12.12
N PHE A 44 4.02 -1.44 12.37
CA PHE A 44 3.45 -0.53 13.37
C PHE A 44 3.94 -0.84 14.78
N GLY A 45 4.13 -2.11 15.14
CA GLY A 45 4.70 -2.51 16.42
C GLY A 45 6.15 -2.02 16.58
N LEU A 46 6.97 -2.13 15.54
CA LEU A 46 8.34 -1.60 15.55
C LEU A 46 8.36 -0.08 15.66
N LEU A 47 7.49 0.62 14.91
CA LEU A 47 7.35 2.06 15.02
C LEU A 47 6.91 2.45 16.44
N ALA A 48 5.88 1.80 16.97
CA ALA A 48 5.40 2.05 18.33
C ALA A 48 6.46 1.80 19.40
N MET A 49 7.33 0.79 19.22
CA MET A 49 8.47 0.55 20.11
C MET A 49 9.48 1.70 20.07
N VAL A 50 9.85 2.18 18.87
CA VAL A 50 10.80 3.29 18.71
C VAL A 50 10.22 4.58 19.27
N PHE A 51 9.04 4.99 18.78
CA PHE A 51 8.40 6.22 19.22
C PHE A 51 8.02 6.15 20.71
N GLY A 52 7.39 5.05 21.14
CA GLY A 52 7.00 4.84 22.54
C GLY A 52 8.20 4.80 23.48
N GLY A 53 9.30 4.16 23.09
CA GLY A 53 10.54 4.14 23.87
C GLY A 53 11.16 5.53 24.03
N ILE A 54 11.18 6.33 22.96
CA ILE A 54 11.68 7.71 22.99
C ILE A 54 10.79 8.59 23.87
N PHE A 55 9.47 8.55 23.69
CA PHE A 55 8.53 9.37 24.48
C PHE A 55 8.49 8.95 25.96
N HIS A 56 8.59 7.65 26.25
CA HIS A 56 8.65 7.15 27.62
C HIS A 56 9.98 7.52 28.30
N GLY A 57 11.10 7.40 27.58
CA GLY A 57 12.42 7.80 28.09
C GLY A 57 12.52 9.31 28.36
N MET A 58 11.91 10.13 27.50
CA MET A 58 11.87 11.59 27.67
C MET A 58 10.99 12.02 28.85
N GLY A 59 9.83 11.39 29.06
CA GLY A 59 8.96 11.69 30.20
C GLY A 59 9.54 11.31 31.57
N MET A 60 10.46 10.35 31.62
CA MET A 60 11.20 10.01 32.86
C MET A 60 12.29 11.03 33.21
N MET A 61 12.81 11.79 32.23
CA MET A 61 13.84 12.81 32.46
C MET A 61 13.30 14.08 33.12
N ASP A 62 12.03 14.42 32.87
CA ASP A 62 11.38 15.60 33.46
C ASP A 62 10.84 15.37 34.89
N SER A 63 10.98 14.16 35.43
CA SER A 63 10.46 13.76 36.75
C SER A 63 11.52 13.76 37.87
N TYR A 64 12.72 14.31 37.63
CA TYR A 64 13.82 14.46 38.61
C TYR A 64 14.22 15.93 38.81
#